data_AF-A0A8E0VK00-F1
#
_entry.id   AF-A0A8E0VK00-F1
#
_cell.length_a   1.000
_cell.length_b   1.000
_cell.length_c   1.000
_cell.angle_alpha   90.00
_cell.angle_beta   90.00
_cell.angle_gamma   90.00
#
_symmetry.space_group_name_H-M   'P 1'
#
loop_
_entity.id
_entity.type
_entity.pdbx_description
1 polymer ?
#
loop_
_entity_poly.entity_id
_entity_poly.type
_entity_poly.pdbx_seq_one_letter_code
_entity_poly.pdbx_strand_id
1 'polypeptide(L)'
;MSKSSYGCFVNFMRVFLVLYNSLFLASCGYDVIIIFYSLFVCAKFVGIGLIALSTYVLRQHSGLVSTLGSDLAVLPILFIFLGLVFILLSTLAIAGSVMQHSCMLICYSGMLFVIMLGELALGIVAINGREKVQHRAQIEMVRAMSHYNSKIETRSGVDIIQKRGCWSAIVALIRSNEGIFAGLALSVCFLQVLGILFGVLLAYRVRHPPDHCSDEFTPTKFTDGEFFEDEDNSEYNED
;
A
#
# COMPACT_ATOMS: atom_id res chain seq x y z
N MET A 1 -11.00 11.59 35.73
CA MET A 1 -11.90 11.12 34.64
C MET A 1 -11.05 10.71 33.43
N SER A 2 -10.69 9.43 33.26
CA SER A 2 -10.28 8.84 31.97
C SER A 2 -9.92 7.36 32.17
N LYS A 3 -10.91 6.50 32.44
CA LYS A 3 -10.73 5.03 32.38
C LYS A 3 -11.78 4.34 31.48
N SER A 4 -12.68 5.11 30.85
CA SER A 4 -13.80 4.58 30.06
C SER A 4 -13.56 4.54 28.54
N SER A 5 -12.57 5.26 28.01
CA SER A 5 -12.38 5.40 26.56
C SER A 5 -11.53 4.27 25.94
N TYR A 6 -10.53 3.76 26.67
CA TYR A 6 -9.68 2.66 26.20
C TYR A 6 -10.42 1.32 26.06
N GLY A 7 -11.51 1.13 26.83
CA GLY A 7 -12.35 -0.07 26.74
C GLY A 7 -13.15 -0.16 25.44
N CYS A 8 -13.55 0.98 24.86
CA CYS A 8 -14.28 1.02 23.59
C CYS A 8 -13.36 0.64 22.42
N PHE A 9 -12.13 1.15 22.42
CA PHE A 9 -11.13 0.83 21.40
C PHE A 9 -10.68 -0.64 21.46
N VAL A 10 -10.45 -1.17 22.67
CA VAL A 10 -10.05 -2.58 22.86
C VAL A 10 -11.22 -3.52 22.53
N ASN A 11 -12.46 -3.16 22.87
CA ASN A 11 -13.64 -3.94 22.47
C ASN A 11 -13.89 -3.87 20.96
N PHE A 12 -13.63 -2.74 20.31
CA PHE A 12 -13.69 -2.62 18.86
C PHE A 12 -12.65 -3.51 18.18
N MET A 13 -11.41 -3.50 18.68
CA MET A 13 -10.34 -4.39 18.19
C MET A 13 -10.69 -5.87 18.41
N ARG A 14 -11.30 -6.22 19.55
CA ARG A 14 -11.81 -7.59 19.82
C ARG A 14 -12.97 -7.96 18.91
N VAL A 15 -13.89 -7.06 18.62
CA VAL A 15 -14.99 -7.28 17.66
C VAL A 15 -14.44 -7.47 16.25
N PHE A 16 -13.39 -6.75 15.86
CA PHE A 16 -12.71 -6.97 14.59
C PHE A 16 -12.01 -8.33 14.53
N LEU A 17 -11.31 -8.71 15.61
CA LEU A 17 -10.65 -10.02 15.74
C LEU A 17 -11.64 -11.18 15.83
N VAL A 18 -12.79 -10.97 16.46
CA VAL A 18 -13.87 -11.97 16.56
C VAL A 18 -14.62 -12.05 15.24
N LEU A 19 -14.94 -10.94 14.57
CA LEU A 19 -15.52 -10.99 13.23
C LEU A 19 -14.57 -11.64 12.23
N TYR A 20 -13.27 -11.32 12.28
CA TYR A 20 -12.23 -11.94 11.47
C TYR A 20 -12.08 -13.44 11.77
N ASN A 21 -11.98 -13.84 13.05
CA ASN A 21 -11.87 -15.24 13.44
C ASN A 21 -13.18 -16.03 13.23
N SER A 22 -14.36 -15.40 13.38
CA SER A 22 -15.66 -16.04 13.15
C SER A 22 -15.97 -16.19 11.65
N LEU A 23 -15.56 -15.22 10.81
CA LEU A 23 -15.53 -15.39 9.35
C LEU A 23 -14.52 -16.46 8.93
N PHE A 24 -13.37 -16.56 9.62
CA PHE A 24 -12.33 -17.56 9.40
C PHE A 24 -12.74 -18.98 9.82
N LEU A 25 -13.61 -19.12 10.83
CA LEU A 25 -14.13 -20.40 11.32
C LEU A 25 -15.34 -20.92 10.52
N ALA A 26 -16.03 -20.06 9.76
CA ALA A 26 -17.27 -20.42 9.06
C ALA A 26 -17.07 -20.96 7.63
N SER A 27 -15.90 -20.77 7.03
CA SER A 27 -15.61 -21.26 5.67
C SER A 27 -14.40 -22.19 5.67
N CYS A 28 -14.60 -23.40 5.16
CA CYS A 28 -13.57 -24.37 4.85
C CYS A 28 -12.41 -23.70 4.08
N GLY A 29 -11.16 -23.96 4.46
CA GLY A 29 -9.98 -23.08 4.23
C GLY A 29 -9.61 -22.67 2.80
N TYR A 30 -10.34 -23.08 1.76
CA TYR A 30 -10.15 -22.64 0.38
C TYR A 30 -10.78 -21.26 0.09
N ASP A 31 -11.89 -20.89 0.75
CA ASP A 31 -12.57 -19.61 0.50
C ASP A 31 -11.76 -18.40 0.99
N VAL A 32 -11.05 -18.56 2.10
CA VAL A 32 -10.25 -17.49 2.73
C VAL A 32 -9.08 -17.09 1.82
N ILE A 33 -8.40 -18.05 1.21
CA ILE A 33 -7.27 -17.80 0.29
C ILE A 33 -7.75 -17.04 -0.95
N ILE A 34 -8.92 -17.39 -1.49
CA ILE A 34 -9.53 -16.71 -2.64
C ILE A 34 -9.92 -15.26 -2.29
N ILE A 35 -10.48 -15.03 -1.10
CA ILE A 35 -10.83 -13.68 -0.63
C ILE A 35 -9.58 -12.81 -0.48
N PHE A 36 -8.52 -13.33 0.14
CA PHE A 36 -7.24 -12.60 0.24
C PHE A 36 -6.65 -12.29 -1.12
N TYR A 37 -6.59 -13.27 -2.02
CA TYR A 37 -6.10 -13.08 -3.38
C TYR A 37 -6.91 -12.03 -4.14
N SER A 38 -8.24 -12.06 -4.05
CA SER A 38 -9.15 -11.08 -4.65
C SER A 38 -8.91 -9.67 -4.11
N LEU A 39 -8.72 -9.51 -2.80
CA LEU A 39 -8.41 -8.22 -2.18
C LEU A 39 -7.06 -7.64 -2.67
N PHE A 40 -6.03 -8.47 -2.82
CA PHE A 40 -4.72 -8.02 -3.31
C PHE A 40 -4.73 -7.70 -4.82
N VAL A 41 -5.56 -8.39 -5.61
CA VAL A 41 -5.81 -8.05 -7.01
C VAL A 41 -6.56 -6.71 -7.11
N CYS A 42 -7.58 -6.48 -6.28
CA CYS A 42 -8.26 -5.18 -6.22
C CYS A 42 -7.30 -4.02 -5.85
N ALA A 43 -6.37 -4.25 -4.93
CA ALA A 43 -5.38 -3.24 -4.55
C ALA A 43 -4.46 -2.81 -5.71
N LYS A 44 -4.18 -3.71 -6.66
CA LYS A 44 -3.43 -3.38 -7.90
C LYS A 44 -4.17 -2.38 -8.77
N PHE A 45 -5.47 -2.60 -8.96
CA PHE A 45 -6.30 -1.69 -9.77
C PHE A 45 -6.36 -0.30 -9.16
N VAL A 46 -6.36 -0.18 -7.83
CA VAL A 46 -6.23 1.11 -7.14
C VAL A 46 -4.90 1.79 -7.50
N GLY A 47 -3.78 1.06 -7.46
CA GLY A 47 -2.47 1.58 -7.86
C GLY A 47 -2.42 2.06 -9.31
N ILE A 48 -2.95 1.26 -10.25
CA ILE A 48 -3.06 1.64 -11.66
C ILE A 48 -3.96 2.87 -11.82
N GLY A 49 -5.08 2.93 -11.10
CA GLY A 49 -6.00 4.06 -11.08
C GLY A 49 -5.33 5.35 -10.60
N LEU A 50 -4.48 5.29 -9.55
CA LEU A 50 -3.70 6.43 -9.08
C LEU A 50 -2.73 6.94 -10.14
N ILE A 51 -2.03 6.04 -10.83
CA ILE A 51 -1.10 6.41 -11.91
C ILE A 51 -1.86 6.99 -13.10
N ALA A 52 -2.95 6.35 -13.52
CA ALA A 52 -3.78 6.80 -14.63
C ALA A 52 -4.40 8.19 -14.35
N LEU A 53 -4.93 8.41 -13.14
CA LEU A 53 -5.48 9.71 -12.75
C LEU A 53 -4.38 10.78 -12.68
N SER A 54 -3.24 10.46 -12.08
CA SER A 54 -2.12 11.40 -11.96
C SER A 54 -1.55 11.79 -13.33
N THR A 55 -1.35 10.82 -14.22
CA THR A 55 -0.89 11.09 -15.60
C THR A 55 -1.94 11.81 -16.44
N TYR A 56 -3.23 11.53 -16.23
CA TYR A 56 -4.33 12.25 -16.87
C TYR A 56 -4.33 13.73 -16.47
N VAL A 57 -4.18 14.02 -15.17
CA VAL A 57 -4.06 15.40 -14.66
C VAL A 57 -2.85 16.12 -15.28
N LEU A 58 -1.69 15.44 -15.39
CA LEU A 58 -0.50 16.01 -16.05
C LEU A 58 -0.72 16.33 -17.53
N ARG A 59 -1.44 15.46 -18.26
CA ARG A 59 -1.64 15.61 -19.72
C ARG A 59 -2.74 16.60 -20.07
N GLN A 60 -3.89 16.51 -19.41
CA GLN A 60 -5.06 17.32 -19.76
C GLN A 60 -5.00 18.72 -19.12
N HIS A 61 -4.33 18.84 -17.98
CA HIS A 61 -4.30 20.05 -17.18
C HIS A 61 -2.86 20.51 -16.87
N SER A 62 -1.99 20.52 -17.88
CA SER A 62 -0.65 21.16 -17.84
C SER A 62 -0.70 22.58 -17.28
N GLY A 63 -1.72 23.34 -17.69
CA GLY A 63 -2.03 24.68 -17.19
C GLY A 63 -2.36 24.74 -15.71
N LEU A 64 -3.04 23.72 -15.17
CA LEU A 64 -3.37 23.64 -13.75
C LEU A 64 -2.10 23.38 -12.93
N VAL A 65 -1.29 22.40 -13.33
CA VAL A 65 -0.04 22.03 -12.64
C VAL A 65 0.95 23.20 -12.60
N SER A 66 1.06 23.97 -13.70
CA SER A 66 1.90 25.17 -13.75
C SER A 66 1.35 26.35 -12.93
N THR A 67 0.02 26.42 -12.76
CA THR A 67 -0.69 27.43 -11.96
C THR A 67 -0.60 27.16 -10.45
N LEU A 68 -0.52 25.89 -10.05
CA LEU A 68 -0.34 25.46 -8.65
C LEU A 68 1.08 25.72 -8.10
N GLY A 69 2.05 26.05 -8.96
CA GLY A 69 3.45 26.31 -8.58
C GLY A 69 4.32 25.05 -8.57
N SER A 70 5.65 25.23 -8.67
CA SER A 70 6.61 24.12 -8.77
C SER A 70 6.60 23.20 -7.54
N ASP A 71 6.34 23.75 -6.35
CA ASP A 71 6.31 22.98 -5.09
C ASP A 71 5.08 22.05 -5.01
N LEU A 72 3.91 22.47 -5.52
CA LEU A 72 2.68 21.67 -5.51
C LEU A 72 2.58 20.76 -6.75
N ALA A 73 3.26 21.11 -7.84
CA ALA A 73 3.40 20.26 -9.03
C ALA A 73 4.10 18.92 -8.74
N VAL A 74 4.83 18.82 -7.62
CA VAL A 74 5.42 17.57 -7.13
C VAL A 74 4.36 16.56 -6.67
N LEU A 75 3.16 17.02 -6.29
CA LEU A 75 2.10 16.15 -5.73
C LEU A 75 1.64 15.03 -6.68
N PRO A 76 1.25 15.30 -7.95
CA PRO A 76 0.89 14.22 -8.88
C PRO A 76 2.08 13.32 -9.25
N ILE A 77 3.33 13.83 -9.24
CA ILE A 77 4.53 13.01 -9.43
C ILE A 77 4.72 12.05 -8.26
N LEU A 78 4.48 12.51 -7.03
CA LEU A 78 4.48 11.69 -5.82
C LEU A 78 3.42 10.58 -5.90
N PHE A 79 2.22 10.87 -6.40
CA PHE A 79 1.18 9.85 -6.59
C PHE A 79 1.53 8.78 -7.62
N ILE A 80 2.27 9.13 -8.69
CA ILE A 80 2.82 8.14 -9.63
C ILE A 80 3.79 7.21 -8.89
N PHE A 81 4.74 7.77 -8.15
CA PHE A 81 5.72 6.99 -7.39
C PHE A 81 5.03 6.08 -6.35
N LEU A 82 4.09 6.63 -5.60
CA LEU A 82 3.32 5.90 -4.60
C LEU A 82 2.50 4.76 -5.22
N GLY A 83 1.89 4.99 -6.39
CA GLY A 83 1.15 3.97 -7.13
C GLY A 83 2.05 2.81 -7.59
N LEU A 84 3.26 3.10 -8.06
CA LEU A 84 4.25 2.08 -8.44
C LEU A 84 4.68 1.24 -7.23
N VAL A 85 4.96 1.89 -6.10
CA VAL A 85 5.29 1.20 -4.85
C VAL A 85 4.14 0.31 -4.40
N PHE A 86 2.88 0.77 -4.43
CA PHE A 86 1.73 -0.05 -4.08
C PHE A 86 1.56 -1.29 -4.97
N ILE A 87 1.82 -1.15 -6.28
CA ILE A 87 1.82 -2.30 -7.21
C ILE A 87 2.91 -3.29 -6.83
N LEU A 88 4.14 -2.83 -6.56
CA LEU A 88 5.24 -3.72 -6.15
C LEU A 88 4.97 -4.42 -4.81
N LEU A 89 4.48 -3.71 -3.80
CA LEU A 89 4.15 -4.30 -2.50
C LEU A 89 3.13 -5.43 -2.63
N SER A 90 2.07 -5.21 -3.41
CA SER A 90 1.04 -6.23 -3.54
C SER A 90 1.47 -7.39 -4.45
N THR A 91 2.50 -7.27 -5.32
CA THR A 91 3.00 -8.44 -6.08
C THR A 91 3.86 -9.29 -5.17
N LEU A 92 4.68 -8.65 -4.32
CA LEU A 92 5.47 -9.32 -3.30
C LEU A 92 4.59 -10.00 -2.25
N ALA A 93 3.46 -9.39 -1.86
CA ALA A 93 2.50 -10.01 -0.94
C ALA A 93 1.88 -11.30 -1.52
N ILE A 94 1.43 -11.26 -2.78
CA ILE A 94 0.87 -12.44 -3.47
C ILE A 94 1.96 -13.50 -3.71
N ALA A 95 3.13 -13.10 -4.18
CA ALA A 95 4.24 -14.02 -4.40
C ALA A 95 4.70 -14.67 -3.08
N GLY A 96 4.77 -13.89 -1.99
CA GLY A 96 5.12 -14.38 -0.66
C GLY A 96 4.05 -15.29 -0.03
N SER A 97 2.79 -15.20 -0.46
CA SER A 97 1.74 -16.13 0.00
C SER A 97 1.74 -17.45 -0.76
N VAL A 98 2.27 -17.49 -1.98
CA VAL A 98 2.27 -18.68 -2.85
C VAL A 98 3.62 -19.41 -2.84
N MET A 99 4.73 -18.69 -2.68
CA MET A 99 6.09 -19.25 -2.75
C MET A 99 6.65 -19.58 -1.36
N GLN A 100 7.31 -20.72 -1.25
CA GLN A 100 8.05 -21.14 -0.04
C GLN A 100 9.43 -20.48 0.11
N HIS A 101 9.78 -19.48 -0.72
CA HIS A 101 11.08 -18.81 -0.58
C HIS A 101 11.03 -17.71 0.47
N SER A 102 11.72 -17.91 1.60
CA SER A 102 11.74 -16.96 2.74
C SER A 102 12.25 -15.55 2.37
N CYS A 103 13.10 -15.44 1.34
CA CYS A 103 13.66 -14.15 0.91
C CYS A 103 12.57 -13.16 0.47
N MET A 104 11.52 -13.62 -0.22
CA MET A 104 10.44 -12.74 -0.70
C MET A 104 9.63 -12.12 0.45
N LEU A 105 9.37 -12.87 1.52
CA LEU A 105 8.66 -12.37 2.70
C LEU A 105 9.51 -11.38 3.51
N ILE A 106 10.82 -11.60 3.57
CA ILE A 106 11.76 -10.67 4.23
C ILE A 106 11.81 -9.35 3.45
N CYS A 107 11.90 -9.40 2.12
CA CYS A 107 11.86 -8.20 1.27
C CYS A 107 10.54 -7.43 1.45
N TYR A 108 9.40 -8.11 1.48
CA TYR A 108 8.10 -7.50 1.74
C TYR A 108 8.05 -6.78 3.10
N SER A 109 8.50 -7.44 4.16
CA SER A 109 8.58 -6.86 5.51
C SER A 109 9.52 -5.66 5.56
N GLY A 110 10.69 -5.76 4.92
CA GLY A 110 11.66 -4.65 4.83
C GLY A 110 11.09 -3.43 4.10
N MET A 111 10.39 -3.62 2.98
CA MET A 111 9.75 -2.52 2.26
C MET A 111 8.66 -1.85 3.09
N LEU A 112 7.83 -2.61 3.81
CA LEU A 112 6.84 -2.04 4.73
C LEU A 112 7.49 -1.24 5.86
N PHE A 113 8.62 -1.70 6.40
CA PHE A 113 9.35 -0.97 7.42
C PHE A 113 9.89 0.37 6.90
N VAL A 114 10.44 0.39 5.68
CA VAL A 114 10.89 1.65 5.04
C VAL A 114 9.73 2.62 4.86
N ILE A 115 8.55 2.12 4.45
CA ILE A 115 7.35 2.95 4.30
C ILE A 115 6.88 3.50 5.66
N MET A 116 6.91 2.70 6.71
CA MET A 116 6.59 3.14 8.08
C MET A 116 7.50 4.29 8.55
N LEU A 117 8.80 4.20 8.27
CA LEU A 117 9.74 5.30 8.55
C LEU A 117 9.42 6.55 7.71
N GLY A 118 9.04 6.36 6.45
CA GLY A 118 8.60 7.43 5.56
C GLY A 118 7.34 8.13 6.08
N GLU A 119 6.32 7.39 6.51
CA GLU A 119 5.09 7.94 7.08
C GLU A 119 5.34 8.70 8.39
N LEU A 120 6.25 8.18 9.24
CA LEU A 120 6.65 8.89 10.45
C LEU A 120 7.36 10.22 10.12
N ALA A 121 8.30 10.21 9.17
CA ALA A 121 9.00 11.41 8.73
C ALA A 121 8.04 12.44 8.11
N LEU A 122 7.12 11.98 7.24
CA LEU A 122 6.08 12.82 6.65
C LEU A 122 5.15 13.40 7.72
N GLY A 123 4.80 12.61 8.75
CA GLY A 123 3.99 13.08 9.88
C GLY A 123 4.67 14.21 10.67
N ILE A 124 5.96 14.05 10.98
CA ILE A 124 6.75 15.07 11.69
C ILE A 124 6.84 16.35 10.84
N VAL A 125 7.20 16.23 9.56
CA VAL A 125 7.28 17.37 8.63
C VAL A 125 5.91 18.05 8.47
N ALA A 126 4.83 17.28 8.42
CA ALA A 126 3.47 17.79 8.31
C ALA A 126 3.07 18.61 9.55
N ILE A 127 3.53 18.25 10.75
CA ILE A 127 3.24 19.03 11.97
C ILE A 127 4.00 20.36 11.96
N ASN A 128 5.29 20.33 11.64
CA ASN A 128 6.15 21.52 11.73
C ASN A 128 5.99 22.45 10.50
N GLY A 129 5.54 21.92 9.37
CA GLY A 129 5.46 22.63 8.09
C GLY A 129 4.14 23.32 7.77
N ARG A 130 3.10 23.20 8.62
CA ARG A 130 1.72 23.64 8.30
C ARG A 130 1.63 25.09 7.84
N GLU A 131 2.28 26.01 8.54
CA GLU A 131 2.22 27.45 8.22
C GLU A 131 2.91 27.78 6.90
N LYS A 132 4.07 27.18 6.65
CA LYS A 132 4.84 27.39 5.41
C LYS A 132 4.09 26.88 4.19
N VAL A 133 3.46 25.71 4.30
CA VAL A 133 2.66 25.12 3.21
C VAL A 133 1.45 26.00 2.88
N GLN A 134 0.75 26.50 3.89
CA GLN A 134 -0.41 27.36 3.68
C GLN A 134 -0.04 28.72 3.06
N HIS A 135 1.05 29.34 3.51
CA HIS A 135 1.50 30.61 2.94
C HIS A 135 1.94 30.44 1.48
N ARG A 136 2.70 29.38 1.16
CA ARG A 136 3.13 29.10 -0.21
C ARG A 136 1.95 28.87 -1.13
N ALA A 137 0.97 28.08 -0.71
CA ALA A 137 -0.22 27.83 -1.51
C ALA A 137 -1.00 29.13 -1.83
N GLN A 138 -1.08 30.08 -0.90
CA GLN A 138 -1.69 31.38 -1.17
C GLN A 138 -0.87 32.24 -2.14
N ILE A 139 0.46 32.28 -2.01
CA ILE A 139 1.34 33.03 -2.93
C ILE A 139 1.20 32.52 -4.36
N GLU A 140 1.27 31.19 -4.56
CA GLU A 140 1.14 30.60 -5.88
C GLU A 140 -0.22 30.92 -6.51
N MET A 141 -1.29 30.90 -5.72
CA MET A 141 -2.61 31.26 -6.20
C MET A 141 -2.73 32.74 -6.62
N VAL A 142 -2.06 33.66 -5.90
CA VAL A 142 -2.00 35.08 -6.29
C VAL A 142 -1.17 35.27 -7.56
N ARG A 143 -0.03 34.58 -7.68
CA ARG A 143 0.82 34.61 -8.88
C ARG A 143 0.12 34.03 -10.12
N ALA A 144 -0.68 32.99 -9.92
CA ALA A 144 -1.56 32.43 -10.93
C ALA A 144 -2.57 33.45 -11.45
N MET A 145 -3.20 34.23 -10.57
CA MET A 145 -4.15 35.27 -10.96
C MET A 145 -3.48 36.44 -11.71
N SER A 146 -2.26 36.83 -11.36
CA SER A 146 -1.55 37.91 -12.08
C SER A 146 -1.24 37.56 -13.53
N HIS A 147 -1.08 36.27 -13.85
CA HIS A 147 -0.85 35.78 -15.22
C HIS A 147 -2.11 35.22 -15.90
N TYR A 148 -3.29 35.45 -15.35
CA TYR A 148 -4.57 34.94 -15.86
C TYR A 148 -4.81 35.27 -17.34
N ASN A 149 -4.57 36.52 -17.74
CA ASN A 149 -4.82 36.96 -19.12
C ASN A 149 -3.64 36.66 -20.08
N SER A 150 -2.53 36.11 -19.57
CA SER A 150 -1.30 35.92 -20.35
C SER A 150 -1.24 34.59 -21.10
N LYS A 151 -1.86 33.53 -20.56
CA LYS A 151 -1.82 32.18 -21.15
C LYS A 151 -3.18 31.49 -21.01
N ILE A 152 -3.65 30.88 -22.10
CA ILE A 152 -4.92 30.13 -22.13
C ILE A 152 -4.90 28.96 -21.13
N GLU A 153 -3.75 28.29 -20.99
CA GLU A 153 -3.56 27.18 -20.04
C GLU A 153 -3.73 27.62 -18.57
N THR A 154 -3.12 28.75 -18.18
CA THR A 154 -3.26 29.35 -16.85
C THR A 154 -4.69 29.81 -16.60
N ARG A 155 -5.33 30.42 -17.60
CA ARG A 155 -6.74 30.86 -17.55
C ARG A 155 -7.67 29.71 -17.20
N SER A 156 -7.55 28.58 -17.91
CA SER A 156 -8.37 27.39 -17.69
C SER A 156 -8.16 26.78 -16.30
N GLY A 157 -6.90 26.70 -15.84
CA GLY A 157 -6.57 26.20 -14.51
C GLY A 157 -7.15 27.07 -13.38
N VAL A 158 -6.99 28.39 -13.49
CA VAL A 158 -7.55 29.35 -12.53
C VAL A 158 -9.08 29.34 -12.53
N ASP A 159 -9.72 29.30 -13.70
CA ASP A 159 -11.19 29.23 -13.81
C ASP A 159 -11.77 27.97 -13.14
N ILE A 160 -11.10 26.82 -13.25
CA ILE A 160 -11.52 25.57 -12.60
C ILE A 160 -11.46 25.70 -11.07
N ILE A 161 -10.39 26.29 -10.55
CA ILE A 161 -10.20 26.49 -9.10
C ILE A 161 -11.21 27.52 -8.57
N GLN A 162 -11.40 28.64 -9.29
CA GLN A 162 -12.28 29.74 -8.91
C GLN A 162 -13.77 29.39 -9.00
N LYS A 163 -14.22 28.72 -10.08
CA LYS A 163 -15.64 28.34 -10.25
C LYS A 163 -16.18 27.50 -9.10
N ARG A 164 -15.33 26.74 -8.41
CA ARG A 164 -15.77 25.89 -7.31
C ARG A 164 -15.59 26.50 -5.93
N GLY A 165 -14.95 27.67 -5.79
CA GLY A 165 -14.66 28.30 -4.48
C GLY A 165 -13.95 27.38 -3.48
N CYS A 166 -13.46 26.23 -3.95
CA CYS A 166 -13.30 25.05 -3.10
C CYS A 166 -11.93 25.03 -2.46
N TRP A 167 -10.99 25.89 -2.84
CA TRP A 167 -9.67 25.91 -2.19
C TRP A 167 -9.79 26.27 -0.71
N SER A 168 -10.51 27.35 -0.39
CA SER A 168 -10.80 27.72 1.00
C SER A 168 -11.61 26.65 1.71
N ALA A 169 -12.54 25.98 1.00
CA ALA A 169 -13.30 24.86 1.54
C ALA A 169 -12.44 23.60 1.78
N ILE A 170 -11.49 23.27 0.90
CA ILE A 170 -10.56 22.15 1.02
C ILE A 170 -9.60 22.39 2.18
N VAL A 171 -9.04 23.61 2.29
CA VAL A 171 -8.18 23.99 3.41
C VAL A 171 -8.96 23.98 4.72
N ALA A 172 -10.21 24.47 4.70
CA ALA A 172 -11.10 24.41 5.86
C ALA A 172 -11.44 22.96 6.24
N LEU A 173 -11.71 22.08 5.27
CA LEU A 173 -11.98 20.65 5.49
C LEU A 173 -10.78 19.93 6.08
N ILE A 174 -9.57 20.19 5.57
CA ILE A 174 -8.35 19.59 6.12
C ILE A 174 -8.14 20.03 7.57
N ARG A 175 -8.40 21.31 7.88
CA ARG A 175 -8.28 21.82 9.25
C ARG A 175 -9.40 21.34 10.17
N SER A 176 -10.64 21.31 9.72
CA SER A 176 -11.79 20.89 10.55
C SER A 176 -11.75 19.39 10.84
N ASN A 177 -11.15 18.61 9.94
CA ASN A 177 -11.16 17.15 10.00
C ASN A 177 -9.76 16.57 10.21
N GLU A 178 -8.83 17.34 10.79
CA GLU A 178 -7.46 16.88 11.00
C GLU A 178 -7.39 15.56 11.80
N GLY A 179 -8.35 15.33 12.70
CA GLY A 179 -8.50 14.06 13.42
C GLY A 179 -8.82 12.86 12.53
N ILE A 180 -9.58 13.06 11.45
CA ILE A 180 -9.89 11.99 10.48
C ILE A 180 -8.61 11.58 9.75
N PHE A 181 -7.83 12.55 9.27
CA PHE A 181 -6.56 12.27 8.58
C PHE A 181 -5.53 11.63 9.52
N ALA A 182 -5.43 12.10 10.76
CA ALA A 182 -4.59 11.46 11.77
C ALA A 182 -5.04 10.02 12.06
N GLY A 183 -6.34 9.77 12.13
CA GLY A 183 -6.91 8.43 12.30
C GLY A 183 -6.62 7.49 11.13
N LEU A 184 -6.71 8.00 9.89
CA LEU A 184 -6.33 7.24 8.69
C LEU A 184 -4.83 6.89 8.72
N ALA A 185 -3.96 7.86 8.99
CA ALA A 185 -2.52 7.62 9.07
C ALA A 185 -2.16 6.60 10.18
N LEU A 186 -2.79 6.71 11.35
CA LEU A 186 -2.58 5.75 12.44
C LEU A 186 -3.06 4.33 12.07
N SER A 187 -4.19 4.24 11.35
CA SER A 187 -4.72 2.96 10.87
C SER A 187 -3.77 2.30 9.86
N VAL A 188 -3.21 3.08 8.94
CA VAL A 188 -2.22 2.59 7.97
C VAL A 188 -0.96 2.10 8.68
N CYS A 189 -0.45 2.85 9.65
CA CYS A 189 0.71 2.45 10.46
C CYS A 189 0.43 1.14 11.22
N PHE A 190 -0.75 0.99 11.81
CA PHE A 190 -1.15 -0.25 12.48
C PHE A 190 -1.19 -1.46 11.53
N LEU A 191 -1.76 -1.29 10.33
CA LEU A 191 -1.79 -2.33 9.31
C LEU A 191 -0.39 -2.70 8.80
N GLN A 192 0.53 -1.75 8.69
CA GLN A 192 1.93 -2.00 8.34
C GLN A 192 2.64 -2.84 9.41
N VAL A 193 2.46 -2.51 10.70
CA VAL A 193 3.05 -3.28 11.79
C VAL A 193 2.54 -4.73 11.80
N LEU A 194 1.24 -4.92 11.58
CA LEU A 194 0.68 -6.27 11.40
C LEU A 194 1.29 -6.99 10.18
N GLY A 195 1.42 -6.30 9.04
CA GLY A 195 2.04 -6.85 7.84
C GLY A 195 3.51 -7.27 8.05
N ILE A 196 4.28 -6.46 8.78
CA ILE A 196 5.66 -6.75 9.17
C ILE A 196 5.72 -7.97 10.09
N LEU A 197 4.88 -7.99 11.13
CA LEU A 197 4.81 -9.11 12.08
C LEU A 197 4.48 -10.42 11.36
N PHE A 198 3.42 -10.44 10.55
CA PHE A 198 3.04 -11.63 9.79
C PHE A 198 4.11 -12.02 8.77
N GLY A 199 4.71 -11.07 8.05
CA GLY A 199 5.79 -11.34 7.10
C GLY A 199 7.02 -11.99 7.75
N VAL A 200 7.45 -11.49 8.91
CA VAL A 200 8.58 -12.05 9.67
C VAL A 200 8.23 -13.41 10.26
N LEU A 201 7.04 -13.57 10.83
CA LEU A 201 6.61 -14.85 11.41
C LEU A 201 6.52 -15.95 10.35
N LEU A 202 5.93 -15.65 9.19
CA LEU A 202 5.87 -16.61 8.08
C LEU A 202 7.26 -16.93 7.54
N ALA A 203 8.14 -15.94 7.38
CA ALA A 203 9.52 -16.16 6.97
C ALA A 203 10.29 -17.05 7.97
N TYR A 204 10.08 -16.85 9.27
CA TYR A 204 10.68 -17.67 10.32
C TYR A 204 10.21 -19.13 10.25
N ARG A 205 8.90 -19.35 10.08
CA ARG A 205 8.31 -20.71 9.97
C ARG A 205 8.78 -21.47 8.74
N VAL A 206 8.96 -20.79 7.62
CA VAL A 206 9.47 -21.39 6.39
C VAL A 206 10.96 -21.78 6.54
N ARG A 207 11.75 -20.97 7.27
CA ARG A 207 13.19 -21.21 7.45
C ARG A 207 13.49 -22.28 8.51
N HIS A 208 12.64 -22.41 9.53
CA HIS A 208 12.80 -23.39 10.61
C HIS A 208 11.50 -24.19 10.75
N PRO A 209 11.30 -25.26 9.96
CA PRO A 209 10.20 -26.18 10.15
C PRO A 209 10.32 -26.87 11.53
N PRO A 210 9.24 -27.08 12.29
CA PRO A 210 9.31 -27.76 13.59
C PRO A 210 9.61 -29.26 13.44
N ASP A 211 10.49 -29.78 14.30
CA ASP A 211 11.08 -31.14 14.23
C ASP A 211 10.15 -32.30 14.71
N HIS A 212 8.84 -32.09 14.81
CA HIS A 212 7.87 -33.13 15.23
C HIS A 212 6.64 -33.09 14.29
N CYS A 213 6.27 -34.15 13.57
CA CYS A 213 6.29 -35.58 13.92
C CYS A 213 6.59 -36.47 12.71
N SER A 214 7.31 -37.57 12.94
CA SER A 214 7.24 -38.77 12.12
C SER A 214 5.81 -39.29 12.10
N ASP A 215 5.22 -39.41 10.90
CA ASP A 215 4.34 -40.50 10.40
C ASP A 215 3.54 -39.97 9.19
N GLU A 216 3.82 -40.56 8.01
CA GLU A 216 3.05 -40.70 6.75
C GLU A 216 1.94 -39.66 6.43
N PHE A 217 1.90 -38.91 5.31
CA PHE A 217 2.13 -39.26 3.91
C PHE A 217 2.40 -37.97 3.11
N THR A 218 3.60 -37.82 2.54
CA THR A 218 3.90 -36.83 1.50
C THR A 218 4.04 -37.52 0.15
N PRO A 219 3.40 -37.02 -0.92
CA PRO A 219 3.98 -37.05 -2.25
C PRO A 219 4.34 -35.62 -2.64
N THR A 220 5.50 -35.15 -2.21
CA THR A 220 6.25 -34.15 -2.97
C THR A 220 7.59 -34.77 -3.34
N LYS A 221 7.63 -35.45 -4.48
CA LYS A 221 8.90 -35.64 -5.19
C LYS A 221 9.14 -34.39 -6.02
N PHE A 222 9.96 -33.50 -5.48
CA PHE A 222 10.81 -32.61 -6.26
C PHE A 222 12.22 -32.78 -5.70
N THR A 223 12.99 -33.69 -6.30
CA THR A 223 14.41 -33.89 -5.98
C THR A 223 15.21 -33.63 -7.25
N ASP A 224 15.99 -32.56 -7.22
CA ASP A 224 17.02 -32.21 -8.18
C ASP A 224 18.24 -33.14 -8.06
N GLY A 225 18.85 -33.48 -9.21
CA GLY A 225 20.30 -33.39 -9.44
C GLY A 225 21.25 -34.55 -9.09
N GLU A 226 21.67 -35.28 -10.14
CA GLU A 226 23.01 -35.86 -10.45
C GLU A 226 23.73 -36.85 -9.49
N PHE A 227 23.94 -38.10 -9.97
CA PHE A 227 25.20 -38.85 -9.82
C PHE A 227 25.38 -39.92 -10.93
N PHE A 228 26.64 -40.17 -11.27
CA PHE A 228 27.27 -40.85 -12.42
C PHE A 228 27.13 -42.39 -12.54
N GLU A 229 27.52 -42.86 -13.74
CA GLU A 229 28.02 -44.20 -14.17
C GLU A 229 27.02 -45.32 -14.55
N ASP A 230 26.84 -45.42 -15.88
CA ASP A 230 27.12 -46.54 -16.80
C ASP A 230 26.75 -48.02 -16.49
N GLU A 231 26.47 -48.69 -17.62
CA GLU A 231 26.44 -50.14 -17.90
C GLU A 231 25.17 -50.97 -17.63
N ASP A 232 24.39 -51.10 -18.71
CA ASP A 232 24.30 -52.34 -19.52
C ASP A 232 22.98 -53.14 -19.52
N ASN A 233 22.74 -53.67 -20.73
CA ASN A 233 21.84 -54.73 -21.17
C ASN A 233 20.35 -54.46 -21.43
N SER A 234 20.11 -54.24 -22.72
CA SER A 234 19.14 -54.95 -23.57
C SER A 234 18.75 -56.38 -23.12
N GLU A 235 17.44 -56.65 -23.05
CA GLU A 235 16.79 -57.90 -23.54
C GLU A 235 15.26 -57.71 -23.46
N TYR A 236 14.56 -57.53 -24.59
CA TYR A 236 13.85 -58.55 -25.38
C TYR A 236 12.72 -59.31 -24.65
N ASN A 237 11.51 -59.07 -25.18
CA ASN A 237 10.40 -60.00 -25.46
C ASN A 237 9.59 -60.75 -24.39
N GLU A 238 8.28 -60.63 -24.65
CA GLU A 238 7.24 -61.66 -24.76
C GLU A 238 6.66 -62.36 -23.51
N ASP A 239 5.32 -62.37 -23.57
CA ASP A 239 4.29 -63.17 -22.90
C ASP A 239 3.96 -62.92 -21.41
#